data_AF-A0ABD4TJB2-F1
#
_entry.id   AF-A0ABD4TJB2-F1
#
_cell.length_a   1.000
_cell.length_b   1.000
_cell.length_c   1.000
_cell.angle_alpha   90.00
_cell.angle_beta   90.00
_cell.angle_gamma   90.00
#
_symmetry.space_group_name_H-M   'P 1'
#
loop_
_entity.id
_entity.type
_entity.pdbx_description
1 polymer ?
#
loop_
_entity_poly.entity_id
_entity_poly.type
_entity_poly.pdbx_seq_one_letter_code
_entity_poly.pdbx_strand_id
1 'polypeptide(L)'
;MAIMRRCPQCGSNDLFQLAGGYLGAEYRCKRCGYHGAFVVESEEEMPHPKAPDTESRGMDIPLWVRILAIIFLLIIIWIALPRW
;
A
#
# COMPACT_ATOMS: atom_id res chain seq x y z
N MET A 1 -11.91 4.99 -29.83
CA MET A 1 -11.25 3.88 -29.11
C MET A 1 -10.95 4.38 -27.71
N ALA A 2 -11.30 3.63 -26.66
CA ALA A 2 -11.17 4.09 -25.27
C ALA A 2 -9.87 3.55 -24.67
N ILE A 3 -9.04 4.44 -24.10
CA ILE A 3 -7.83 4.04 -23.38
C ILE A 3 -8.24 3.51 -22.00
N MET A 4 -7.90 2.26 -21.70
CA MET A 4 -8.10 1.68 -20.37
C MET A 4 -6.83 1.79 -19.54
N ARG A 5 -6.98 2.18 -18.27
CA ARG A 5 -5.88 2.27 -17.31
C ARG A 5 -5.89 1.05 -16.40
N ARG A 6 -4.76 0.39 -16.25
CA ARG A 6 -4.61 -0.79 -15.37
C ARG A 6 -3.56 -0.59 -14.31
N CYS A 7 -3.83 -1.19 -13.16
CA CYS A 7 -2.93 -1.20 -12.03
C CYS A 7 -1.70 -2.03 -12.40
N PRO A 8 -0.47 -1.51 -12.25
CA PRO A 8 0.75 -2.25 -12.57
C PRO A 8 0.97 -3.46 -11.63
N GLN A 9 0.38 -3.44 -10.44
CA GLN A 9 0.58 -4.47 -9.42
C GLN A 9 -0.36 -5.68 -9.57
N CYS A 10 -1.63 -5.44 -9.92
CA CYS A 10 -2.66 -6.49 -9.97
C CYS A 10 -3.44 -6.55 -11.28
N GLY A 11 -3.13 -5.69 -12.24
CA GLY A 11 -3.79 -5.60 -13.55
C GLY A 11 -5.24 -5.11 -13.49
N SER A 12 -5.75 -4.69 -12.33
CA SER A 12 -7.12 -4.20 -12.18
C SER A 12 -7.36 -2.86 -12.90
N ASN A 13 -8.54 -2.68 -13.50
CA ASN A 13 -9.02 -1.38 -14.00
C ASN A 13 -9.76 -0.56 -12.91
N ASP A 14 -9.83 -1.06 -11.67
CA ASP A 14 -10.44 -0.35 -10.52
C ASP A 14 -9.50 0.70 -9.93
N LEU A 15 -9.03 1.61 -10.78
CA LEU A 15 -8.19 2.75 -10.42
C LEU A 15 -9.04 4.01 -10.27
N PHE A 16 -8.70 4.85 -9.30
CA PHE A 16 -9.28 6.19 -9.18
C PHE A 16 -8.16 7.21 -8.96
N GLN A 17 -8.35 8.39 -9.51
CA GLN A 17 -7.39 9.48 -9.39
C GLN A 17 -7.55 10.16 -8.03
N LEU A 18 -6.45 10.32 -7.31
CA LEU A 18 -6.38 11.03 -6.03
C LEU A 18 -5.98 12.49 -6.21
N ALA A 19 -5.00 12.74 -7.07
CA ALA A 19 -4.48 14.06 -7.36
C ALA A 19 -4.22 14.22 -8.86
N GLY A 20 -4.25 15.47 -9.33
CA GLY A 20 -4.04 15.83 -10.73
C GLY A 20 -3.60 17.28 -10.89
N GLY A 21 -3.20 17.66 -12.10
CA GLY A 21 -2.75 19.02 -12.42
C GLY A 21 -1.28 19.05 -12.82
N TYR A 22 -0.60 20.16 -12.52
CA TYR A 22 0.77 20.42 -12.99
C TYR A 22 1.80 19.39 -12.47
N LEU A 23 1.58 18.84 -11.27
CA LEU A 23 2.47 17.85 -10.64
C LEU A 23 2.26 16.42 -11.18
N GLY A 24 1.38 16.24 -12.16
CA GLY A 24 1.00 14.93 -12.68
C GLY A 24 -0.21 14.34 -11.98
N ALA A 25 -0.63 13.17 -12.47
CA ALA A 25 -1.77 12.44 -11.94
C ALA A 25 -1.31 11.32 -11.02
N GLU A 26 -1.93 11.22 -9.85
CA GLU A 26 -1.71 10.14 -8.90
C GLU A 26 -2.95 9.26 -8.79
N TYR A 27 -2.76 7.95 -8.81
CA TYR A 27 -3.84 6.96 -8.81
C TYR A 27 -3.75 6.03 -7.62
N ARG A 28 -4.92 5.55 -7.18
CA ARG A 28 -5.04 4.47 -6.20
C ARG A 28 -5.90 3.33 -6.72
N CYS A 29 -5.46 2.09 -6.49
CA CYS A 29 -6.22 0.90 -6.86
C CYS A 29 -7.11 0.43 -5.70
N LYS A 30 -8.40 0.22 -5.97
CA LYS A 30 -9.36 -0.30 -4.96
C LYS A 30 -9.12 -1.76 -4.58
N ARG A 31 -8.47 -2.54 -5.46
CA ARG A 31 -8.20 -3.97 -5.23
C ARG A 31 -6.97 -4.20 -4.37
N CYS A 32 -5.79 -3.87 -4.87
CA CYS A 32 -4.53 -4.17 -4.16
C CYS A 32 -4.04 -3.03 -3.26
N GLY A 33 -4.52 -1.80 -3.44
CA GLY A 33 -4.06 -0.65 -2.66
C GLY A 33 -2.85 0.07 -3.25
N TYR A 34 -2.40 -0.29 -4.46
CA TYR A 34 -1.39 0.46 -5.22
C TYR A 34 -1.67 1.97 -5.17
N HIS A 35 -0.63 2.77 -4.95
CA HIS A 35 -0.67 4.23 -4.89
C HIS A 35 0.52 4.80 -5.65
N GLY A 36 0.27 5.63 -6.66
CA GLY A 36 1.32 6.29 -7.41
C GLY A 36 0.88 6.79 -8.78
N ALA A 37 1.79 7.46 -9.46
CA ALA A 37 1.54 8.08 -10.76
C ALA A 37 1.63 7.12 -11.96
N PHE A 38 2.19 5.93 -11.77
CA PHE A 38 2.42 4.98 -12.85
C PHE A 38 1.19 4.08 -13.07
N VAL A 39 0.65 4.11 -14.28
CA VAL A 39 -0.47 3.27 -14.71
C VAL A 39 -0.15 2.66 -16.07
N VAL A 40 -0.66 1.45 -16.30
CA VAL A 40 -0.51 0.78 -17.59
C VAL A 40 -1.68 1.18 -18.47
N GLU A 41 -1.42 1.87 -19.58
CA GLU A 41 -2.45 2.27 -20.55
C GLU A 41 -2.49 1.26 -21.70
N SER A 42 -3.67 0.77 -22.05
CA SER A 42 -3.86 -0.13 -23.19
C SER A 42 -5.13 0.20 -23.97
N GLU A 43 -5.04 0.05 -25.29
CA GLU A 43 -6.17 0.21 -26.22
C GLU A 43 -6.94 -1.10 -26.42
N GLU A 44 -6.28 -2.24 -26.21
CA GLU A 44 -6.89 -3.56 -26.30
C GLU A 44 -7.48 -4.01 -24.97
N GLU A 45 -8.63 -4.69 -25.07
CA GLU A 45 -9.26 -5.35 -23.93
C GLU A 45 -8.45 -6.60 -23.54
N MET A 46 -7.44 -6.39 -22.70
CA MET A 46 -6.68 -7.48 -22.12
C MET A 46 -7.59 -8.36 -21.24
N PRO A 47 -7.36 -9.68 -21.15
CA PRO A 47 -8.13 -10.54 -20.26
C PRO A 47 -8.12 -10.03 -18.81
N HIS A 48 -9.23 -10.22 -18.11
CA HIS A 48 -9.37 -9.79 -16.73
C HIS A 48 -8.37 -10.56 -15.85
N PRO A 49 -7.54 -9.89 -15.03
CA PRO A 49 -6.68 -10.60 -14.09
C PRO A 49 -7.57 -11.37 -13.12
N LYS A 50 -7.31 -12.66 -12.98
CA LYS A 50 -7.94 -13.52 -11.97
C LYS A 50 -7.78 -12.83 -10.62
N ALA A 51 -8.85 -12.80 -9.82
CA ALA A 51 -8.82 -12.14 -8.53
C ALA A 51 -7.63 -12.67 -7.72
N PRO A 52 -6.71 -11.80 -7.24
CA PRO A 52 -5.68 -12.24 -6.33
C PRO A 52 -6.36 -12.80 -5.09
N ASP A 53 -5.88 -13.97 -4.68
CA ASP A 53 -6.18 -14.56 -3.39
C ASP A 53 -5.97 -13.51 -2.29
N THR A 54 -6.92 -13.46 -1.36
CA THR A 54 -6.92 -12.52 -0.24
C THR A 54 -5.83 -12.96 0.73
N GLU A 55 -4.58 -12.69 0.40
CA GLU A 55 -3.50 -12.78 1.36
C GLU A 55 -3.64 -11.59 2.31
N SER A 56 -3.82 -11.91 3.58
CA SER A 56 -4.02 -10.99 4.69
C SER A 56 -3.08 -9.79 4.60
N ARG A 57 -3.64 -8.58 4.45
CA ARG A 57 -2.92 -7.34 4.72
C ARG A 57 -2.51 -7.36 6.18
N GLY A 58 -1.31 -7.87 6.45
CA GLY A 58 -0.59 -7.58 7.67
C GLY A 58 -0.59 -6.08 7.82
N MET A 59 -1.19 -5.60 8.91
CA MET A 59 -1.10 -4.21 9.31
C MET A 59 0.40 -3.90 9.42
N ASP A 60 0.97 -3.16 8.47
CA ASP A 60 2.36 -2.71 8.53
C ASP A 60 2.49 -1.72 9.69
N ILE A 61 2.64 -2.25 10.90
CA ILE A 61 2.91 -1.46 12.10
C ILE A 61 4.21 -0.71 11.81
N PRO A 62 4.18 0.62 11.78
CA PRO A 62 5.31 1.38 11.30
C PRO A 62 6.50 1.15 12.25
N LEU A 63 7.69 1.03 11.68
CA LEU A 63 8.89 0.56 12.40
C LEU A 63 9.17 1.33 13.71
N TRP A 64 8.86 2.63 13.74
CA TRP A 64 9.00 3.47 14.93
C TRP A 64 8.10 3.04 16.09
N VAL A 65 6.90 2.51 15.83
CA VAL A 65 5.99 1.99 16.88
C VAL A 65 6.56 0.73 17.52
N ARG A 66 7.15 -0.17 16.71
CA ARG A 66 7.84 -1.36 17.24
C ARG A 66 9.04 -0.98 18.10
N ILE A 67 9.81 0.03 17.67
CA ILE A 67 10.96 0.55 18.42
C ILE A 67 10.51 1.18 19.75
N LEU A 68 9.46 2.01 19.74
CA LEU A 68 8.93 2.64 20.96
C LEU A 68 8.45 1.60 21.97
N ALA A 69 7.77 0.54 21.51
CA ALA A 69 7.32 -0.55 22.39
C ALA A 69 8.50 -1.26 23.07
N ILE A 70 9.58 -1.54 22.33
CA ILE A 70 10.79 -2.17 22.88
C ILE A 70 11.46 -1.25 23.91
N ILE A 71 11.63 0.04 23.58
CA ILE A 71 12.23 1.03 24.49
C ILE A 71 11.42 1.12 25.79
N PHE A 72 10.09 1.22 25.70
CA PHE A 72 9.22 1.29 26.87
C PHE A 72 9.36 0.04 27.75
N LEU A 73 9.42 -1.15 27.14
CA LEU A 73 9.64 -2.41 27.85
C LEU A 73 11.00 -2.44 28.55
N LEU A 74 12.07 -2.01 27.88
CA LEU A 74 13.41 -1.93 28.47
C LEU A 74 13.47 -0.93 29.63
N ILE A 75 12.79 0.21 29.53
CA ILE A 75 12.69 1.20 30.61
C ILE A 75 11.96 0.59 31.81
N ILE A 76 10.82 -0.06 31.58
CA ILE A 76 10.07 -0.74 32.66
C ILE A 76 10.95 -1.80 33.32
N ILE A 77 11.63 -2.63 32.54
CA ILE A 77 12.55 -3.66 33.04
C ILE A 77 13.67 -3.01 33.87
N TRP A 78 14.27 -1.93 33.38
CA TRP A 78 15.36 -1.23 34.08
C TRP A 78 14.92 -0.55 35.40
N ILE A 79 13.66 -0.10 35.46
CA ILE A 79 13.03 0.44 36.67
C ILE A 79 12.63 -0.69 37.64
N ALA A 80 12.13 -1.79 37.10
CA ALA A 80 11.57 -2.91 37.87
C ALA A 80 12.64 -3.92 38.34
N LEU A 81 13.81 -3.99 37.69
CA LEU A 81 14.94 -4.75 38.23
C LEU A 81 15.53 -3.96 39.41
N PRO A 82 15.40 -4.46 40.65
CA PRO A 82 16.02 -3.83 41.80
C PRO A 82 17.53 -3.83 41.58
N ARG A 83 18.09 -2.62 41.56
CA ARG A 83 19.49 -2.31 41.28
C ARG A 83 20.41 -2.68 42.45
N TRP A 84 20.16 -3.84 43.06
CA TRP A 84 20.89 -4.36 44.21
C TRP A 84 22.19 -5.03 43.77
#